data_AF-A0A1D6G8Z3-F1
#
_entry.id   AF-A0A1D6G8Z3-F1
#
_cell.length_a   1.000
_cell.length_b   1.000
_cell.length_c   1.000
_cell.angle_alpha   90.00
_cell.angle_beta   90.00
_cell.angle_gamma   90.00
#
_symmetry.space_group_name_H-M   'P 1'
#
loop_
_entity.id
_entity.type
_entity.pdbx_description
1 polymer ?
#
loop_
_entity_poly.entity_id
_entity_poly.type
_entity_poly.pdbx_seq_one_letter_code
_entity_poly.pdbx_strand_id
1 'polypeptide(L)'
;MDPRYLPELAALLPRLASPRRATLPQVFVGGRHLGGADEVRRLHEAGELRRVVAGAGAASLAACGRCGGEQYVLCGSCDGSHKRYSAKGGGGFRACAGCNENGLVRCPVCSPPDV
;
A
#
# COMPACT_ATOMS: atom_id res chain seq x y z
N MET A 1 -4.72 -2.72 -14.42
CA MET A 1 -4.94 -1.66 -13.42
C MET A 1 -6.30 -1.06 -13.68
N ASP A 2 -7.19 -1.13 -12.69
CA ASP A 2 -8.54 -0.55 -12.74
C ASP A 2 -8.44 0.98 -12.83
N PRO A 3 -9.09 1.69 -13.77
CA PRO A 3 -8.98 3.14 -13.92
C PRO A 3 -9.54 3.97 -12.75
N ARG A 4 -10.25 3.35 -11.79
CA ARG A 4 -10.79 4.02 -10.60
C ARG A 4 -9.74 4.68 -9.70
N TYR A 5 -8.46 4.34 -9.82
CA TYR A 5 -7.37 5.05 -9.13
C TYR A 5 -7.06 6.45 -9.69
N LEU A 6 -7.45 6.75 -10.95
CA LEU A 6 -7.06 8.00 -11.59
C LEU A 6 -7.58 9.27 -10.88
N PRO A 7 -8.84 9.30 -10.37
CA PRO A 7 -9.31 10.42 -9.54
C PRO A 7 -8.53 10.59 -8.24
N GLU A 8 -8.18 9.48 -7.56
CA GLU A 8 -7.37 9.51 -6.33
C GLU A 8 -5.97 10.04 -6.62
N LEU A 9 -5.35 9.54 -7.70
CA LEU A 9 -4.05 10.02 -8.16
C LEU A 9 -4.09 11.50 -8.54
N ALA A 10 -5.17 11.98 -9.17
CA ALA A 10 -5.35 13.39 -9.49
C ALA A 10 -5.44 14.27 -8.23
N ALA A 11 -6.16 13.80 -7.21
CA ALA A 11 -6.30 14.50 -5.93
C ALA A 11 -4.96 14.60 -5.17
N LEU A 12 -4.13 13.54 -5.24
CA LEU A 12 -2.80 13.51 -4.63
C LEU A 12 -1.76 14.31 -5.41
N LEU A 13 -1.98 14.51 -6.72
CA LEU A 13 -1.05 15.16 -7.64
C LEU A 13 -1.66 16.41 -8.31
N PRO A 14 -2.14 17.40 -7.53
CA PRO A 14 -2.85 18.57 -8.09
C PRO A 14 -1.96 19.44 -8.99
N ARG A 15 -0.63 19.31 -8.87
CA ARG A 15 0.35 20.05 -9.68
C ARG A 15 0.62 19.42 -11.05
N LEU A 16 0.15 18.19 -11.30
CA LEU A 16 0.29 17.54 -12.59
C LEU A 16 -0.91 17.87 -13.49
N ALA A 17 -0.63 18.36 -14.69
CA ALA A 17 -1.64 18.71 -15.69
C ALA A 17 -2.51 17.53 -16.14
N SER A 18 -2.06 16.29 -15.91
CA SER A 18 -2.90 15.10 -16.06
C SER A 18 -2.34 13.92 -15.25
N PRO A 19 -3.17 13.22 -14.45
CA PRO A 19 -2.76 11.99 -13.76
C PRO A 19 -2.38 10.87 -14.74
N ARG A 20 -2.91 10.89 -15.99
CA ARG A 20 -2.54 9.94 -17.04
C ARG A 20 -1.12 10.16 -17.59
N ARG A 21 -0.52 11.32 -17.32
CA ARG A 21 0.86 11.66 -17.69
C ARG A 21 1.83 11.47 -16.52
N ALA A 22 1.33 11.17 -15.32
CA ALA A 22 2.20 10.84 -14.20
C ALA A 22 2.88 9.48 -14.46
N THR A 23 4.20 9.46 -14.41
CA THR A 23 4.97 8.22 -14.47
C THR A 23 4.89 7.54 -13.11
N LEU A 24 4.56 6.25 -13.06
CA LEU A 24 4.59 5.51 -11.79
C LEU A 24 5.99 4.90 -11.57
N PRO A 25 6.44 4.80 -10.31
CA PRO A 25 5.77 5.22 -9.08
C PRO A 25 5.83 6.75 -8.85
N GLN A 26 4.86 7.30 -8.12
CA GLN A 26 4.89 8.66 -7.58
C GLN A 26 5.14 8.59 -6.06
N VAL A 27 6.23 9.19 -5.59
CA VAL A 27 6.73 9.00 -4.22
C VAL A 27 6.33 10.16 -3.33
N PHE A 28 5.93 9.84 -2.10
CA PHE A 28 5.57 10.79 -1.06
C PHE A 28 6.30 10.44 0.24
N VAL A 29 6.77 11.45 0.97
CA VAL A 29 7.41 11.29 2.29
C VAL A 29 6.78 12.28 3.25
N GLY A 30 6.21 11.79 4.36
CA GLY A 30 5.52 12.63 5.35
C GLY A 30 4.41 13.50 4.74
N GLY A 31 3.66 12.96 3.78
CA GLY A 31 2.59 13.69 3.08
C GLY A 31 3.07 14.66 1.98
N ARG A 32 4.38 14.82 1.77
CA ARG A 32 4.95 15.68 0.72
C ARG A 32 5.26 14.88 -0.53
N HIS A 33 4.78 15.34 -1.69
CA HIS A 33 5.08 14.76 -3.00
C HIS A 33 6.53 15.08 -3.42
N LEU A 34 7.28 14.05 -3.79
CA LEU A 34 8.68 14.15 -4.25
C LEU A 34 8.82 14.12 -5.77
N GLY A 35 7.97 13.35 -6.45
CA GLY A 35 8.04 13.15 -7.90
C GLY A 35 8.03 11.68 -8.30
N GLY A 36 8.42 11.43 -9.54
CA GLY A 36 8.54 10.09 -10.11
C GLY A 36 9.91 9.46 -9.85
N ALA A 37 10.16 8.32 -10.51
CA ALA A 37 11.41 7.57 -10.37
C ALA A 37 12.66 8.42 -10.71
N ASP A 38 12.59 9.27 -11.74
CA ASP A 38 13.70 10.10 -12.16
C ASP A 38 14.03 11.20 -11.15
N GLU A 39 13.02 11.86 -10.58
CA GLU A 39 13.20 12.85 -9.51
C GLU A 39 13.85 12.22 -8.29
N VAL A 40 13.36 11.04 -7.87
CA VAL A 40 13.89 10.31 -6.72
C VAL A 40 15.34 9.88 -6.96
N ARG A 41 15.66 9.40 -8.16
CA ARG A 41 17.03 9.05 -8.54
C ARG A 41 17.96 10.26 -8.48
N ARG A 42 17.55 11.41 -9.03
CA ARG A 42 18.36 12.65 -8.94
C ARG A 42 18.59 13.08 -7.49
N LEU A 43 17.57 13.01 -6.64
CA LEU A 43 17.72 13.31 -5.21
C LEU A 43 18.68 12.34 -4.50
N HIS A 44 18.68 11.07 -4.89
CA HIS A 44 19.61 10.07 -4.37
C HIS A 44 21.05 10.39 -4.79
N GLU A 45 21.26 10.63 -6.08
CA GLU A 45 22.58 10.95 -6.66
C GLU A 45 23.16 12.27 -6.10
N ALA A 46 22.31 13.24 -5.81
CA ALA A 46 22.71 14.50 -5.13
C ALA A 46 22.96 14.33 -3.62
N GLY A 47 22.65 13.16 -3.04
CA GLY A 47 22.74 12.91 -1.59
C GLY A 47 21.66 13.61 -0.74
N GLU A 48 20.67 14.26 -1.38
CA GLU A 48 19.60 15.00 -0.72
C GLU A 48 18.46 14.10 -0.24
N LEU A 49 18.26 12.94 -0.89
CA LEU A 49 17.18 12.00 -0.54
C LEU A 49 17.27 11.57 0.93
N ARG A 50 18.49 11.36 1.45
CA ARG A 50 18.72 10.99 2.86
C ARG A 50 18.14 12.01 3.83
N ARG A 51 18.23 13.29 3.52
CA ARG A 51 17.70 14.37 4.37
C ARG A 51 16.17 14.39 4.33
N VAL A 52 15.59 14.16 3.15
CA VAL A 52 14.14 14.10 2.97
C VAL A 52 13.52 12.95 3.78
N VAL A 53 14.16 11.77 3.76
CA VAL A 53 13.64 10.58 4.47
C VAL A 53 14.05 10.51 5.94
N ALA A 54 14.89 11.42 6.43
CA ALA A 54 15.39 11.38 7.81
C ALA A 54 14.27 11.44 8.88
N GLY A 55 13.13 12.06 8.56
CA GLY A 55 11.95 12.10 9.43
C GLY A 55 10.96 10.94 9.22
N ALA A 56 11.15 10.11 8.19
CA ALA A 56 10.41 8.87 8.05
C ALA A 56 10.98 7.89 9.06
N GLY A 57 10.16 7.43 10.00
CA GLY A 57 10.61 6.48 11.03
C GLY A 57 11.33 5.30 10.37
N ALA A 58 12.51 4.96 10.88
CA ALA A 58 13.24 3.79 10.41
C ALA A 58 12.33 2.56 10.61
N ALA A 59 12.01 1.85 9.53
CA ALA A 59 11.43 0.54 9.67
C ALA A 59 12.40 -0.29 10.52
N SER A 60 11.88 -0.88 11.59
CA SER A 60 12.66 -1.81 12.42
C SER A 60 13.37 -2.80 11.51
N LEU A 61 14.71 -2.80 11.52
CA LEU A 61 15.54 -3.78 10.83
C LEU A 61 15.25 -5.21 11.30
N ALA A 62 14.71 -5.37 12.51
CA ALA A 62 14.21 -6.66 12.96
C ALA A 62 12.89 -6.95 12.25
N ALA A 63 12.95 -7.91 11.32
CA ALA A 63 11.78 -8.50 10.68
C ALA A 63 10.81 -9.02 11.76
N CYS A 64 9.52 -8.69 11.62
CA CYS A 64 8.49 -9.22 12.51
C CYS A 64 8.46 -10.75 12.40
N GLY A 65 8.60 -11.47 13.52
CA GLY A 65 8.64 -12.94 13.53
C GLY A 65 7.37 -13.62 12.99
N ARG A 66 6.27 -12.88 12.82
CA ARG A 66 5.03 -13.39 12.24
C ARG A 66 4.92 -13.17 10.73
N CYS A 67 5.18 -11.96 10.24
CA CYS A 67 5.01 -11.63 8.83
C CYS A 67 6.32 -11.51 8.05
N GLY A 68 7.47 -11.75 8.68
CA GLY A 68 8.79 -11.66 8.02
C GLY A 68 9.19 -10.24 7.62
N GLY A 69 8.46 -9.20 8.04
CA GLY A 69 8.67 -7.82 7.59
C GLY A 69 7.70 -7.35 6.50
N GLU A 70 6.86 -8.24 5.96
CA GLU A 70 5.96 -7.93 4.85
C GLU A 70 4.72 -7.09 5.25
N GLN A 71 4.53 -6.82 6.54
CA GLN A 71 3.38 -6.08 7.12
C GLN A 71 1.98 -6.67 6.88
N TYR A 72 1.87 -7.74 6.08
CA TYR A 72 0.64 -8.45 5.77
C TYR A 72 0.79 -9.96 6.02
N VAL A 73 -0.33 -10.63 6.29
CA VAL A 73 -0.43 -12.09 6.44
C VAL A 73 -1.71 -12.60 5.76
N LEU A 74 -1.76 -13.91 5.48
CA LEU A 74 -2.96 -14.54 4.93
C LEU A 74 -4.16 -14.35 5.87
N CYS A 75 -5.31 -14.05 5.29
CA CYS A 75 -6.56 -13.94 6.04
C CYS A 75 -6.97 -15.33 6.56
N GLY A 76 -7.02 -15.51 7.88
CA GLY A 76 -7.48 -16.76 8.49
C GLY A 76 -8.99 -17.05 8.33
N SER A 77 -9.79 -16.10 7.86
CA SER A 77 -11.22 -16.30 7.62
C SER A 77 -11.54 -16.91 6.24
N CYS A 78 -10.59 -16.82 5.30
CA CYS A 78 -10.75 -17.36 3.94
C CYS A 78 -9.49 -18.07 3.43
N ASP A 79 -8.51 -18.30 4.31
CA ASP A 79 -7.22 -18.91 4.02
C ASP A 79 -6.50 -18.28 2.82
N GLY A 80 -6.62 -16.97 2.68
CA GLY A 80 -6.03 -16.22 1.56
C GLY A 80 -6.78 -16.31 0.22
N SER A 81 -7.84 -17.09 0.12
CA SER A 81 -8.56 -17.26 -1.16
C SER A 81 -9.41 -16.04 -1.57
N HIS A 82 -9.63 -15.11 -0.64
CA HIS A 82 -10.63 -14.03 -0.75
C HIS A 82 -12.05 -14.54 -1.06
N LYS A 83 -12.33 -15.84 -0.88
CA LYS A 83 -13.62 -16.48 -1.18
C LYS A 83 -14.13 -17.25 0.04
N ARG A 84 -15.40 -17.05 0.38
CA ARG A 84 -16.08 -17.77 1.46
C ARG A 84 -17.41 -18.30 0.98
N TYR A 85 -17.69 -19.56 1.24
CA TYR A 85 -19.01 -20.12 0.95
C TYR A 85 -20.03 -19.60 1.97
N SER A 86 -21.20 -19.21 1.50
CA SER A 86 -22.34 -18.80 2.34
C SER A 86 -23.57 -19.60 1.95
N ALA A 87 -24.13 -20.33 2.91
CA ALA A 87 -25.38 -21.07 2.73
C ALA A 87 -26.61 -20.15 2.66
N LYS A 88 -26.47 -18.86 2.98
CA LYS A 88 -27.60 -17.91 2.94
C LYS A 88 -27.98 -17.56 1.49
N GLY A 89 -29.28 -17.60 1.21
CA GLY A 89 -29.85 -17.17 -0.08
C GLY A 89 -29.56 -18.12 -1.24
N GLY A 90 -29.66 -19.43 -1.02
CA GLY A 90 -29.49 -20.45 -2.07
C GLY A 90 -28.07 -21.03 -2.21
N GLY A 91 -27.15 -20.66 -1.33
CA GLY A 91 -25.77 -21.18 -1.36
C GLY A 91 -24.88 -20.50 -2.41
N GLY A 92 -23.62 -20.24 -2.09
CA GLY A 92 -22.64 -19.75 -3.07
C GLY A 92 -21.40 -19.14 -2.47
N PHE A 93 -20.37 -18.93 -3.30
CA PHE A 93 -19.15 -18.22 -2.90
C PHE A 93 -19.37 -16.71 -2.92
N ARG A 94 -18.92 -16.03 -1.86
CA ARG A 94 -18.89 -14.57 -1.75
C ARG A 94 -17.47 -14.11 -1.43
N ALA A 95 -17.17 -12.87 -1.81
CA ALA A 95 -15.92 -12.23 -1.46
C ALA A 95 -15.79 -12.15 0.07
N CYS A 96 -14.59 -12.39 0.58
CA CYS A 96 -14.31 -12.22 2.01
C CYS A 96 -14.30 -10.74 2.35
N ALA A 97 -15.20 -10.29 3.22
CA ALA A 97 -15.27 -8.89 3.66
C ALA A 97 -14.17 -8.50 4.67
N GLY A 98 -13.38 -9.48 5.15
CA GLY A 98 -12.37 -9.28 6.19
C GLY A 98 -10.93 -9.15 5.69
N CYS A 99 -10.71 -9.13 4.38
CA CYS A 99 -9.38 -9.00 3.78
C CYS A 99 -9.43 -8.20 2.47
N ASN A 100 -8.28 -7.77 1.98
CA ASN A 100 -8.18 -7.15 0.65
C ASN A 100 -8.40 -8.19 -0.46
N GLU A 101 -8.39 -7.73 -1.72
CA GLU A 101 -8.66 -8.53 -2.91
C GLU A 101 -7.68 -9.70 -3.10
N ASN A 102 -6.50 -9.61 -2.47
CA ASN A 102 -5.47 -10.64 -2.48
C ASN A 102 -5.60 -11.64 -1.32
N GLY A 103 -6.64 -11.53 -0.49
CA GLY A 103 -6.83 -12.41 0.65
C GLY A 103 -5.91 -12.08 1.84
N LEU A 104 -5.35 -10.87 1.90
CA LEU A 104 -4.40 -10.47 2.93
C LEU A 104 -5.03 -9.54 3.97
N VAL A 105 -4.55 -9.64 5.20
CA VAL A 105 -4.85 -8.73 6.31
C VAL A 105 -3.56 -8.10 6.84
N ARG A 106 -3.65 -6.91 7.43
CA ARG A 106 -2.52 -6.29 8.12
C ARG A 106 -2.04 -7.22 9.24
N CYS A 107 -0.73 -7.32 9.40
CA CYS A 107 -0.14 -8.10 10.48
C CYS A 107 -0.51 -7.47 11.83
N PRO A 108 -1.30 -8.12 12.69
CA PRO A 108 -1.76 -7.51 13.94
C PRO A 108 -0.64 -7.39 14.99
N VAL A 109 0.55 -7.95 14.74
CA VAL A 109 1.71 -7.86 15.64
C VAL A 109 2.49 -6.56 15.42
N CYS A 110 2.69 -6.16 14.16
CA CYS A 110 3.54 -5.01 13.81
C CYS A 110 2.83 -3.92 13.01
N SER A 111 1.52 -4.09 12.76
CA SER A 111 0.67 -3.14 12.05
C SER A 111 -0.76 -3.19 12.61
N PRO A 112 -0.94 -2.96 13.93
CA PRO A 112 -2.26 -2.92 14.53
C PRO A 112 -3.13 -1.84 13.85
N PRO A 113 -4.47 -2.01 13.80
CA PRO A 113 -5.36 -0.96 13.30
C PRO A 113 -5.20 0.31 14.13
N ASP A 114 -5.36 1.46 13.48
CA ASP A 114 -5.41 2.76 14.17
C ASP A 114 -6.60 2.76 15.15
N VAL A 115 -6.33 3.02 16.44
CA VAL A 115 -7.34 3.11 17.51
C VAL A 115 -8.01 4.48 17.47
#